data_AF-A0A2V9Z7U3-F1
#
_entry.id   AF-A0A2V9Z7U3-F1
#
_cell.length_a   1.000
_cell.length_b   1.000
_cell.length_c   1.000
_cell.angle_alpha   90.00
_cell.angle_beta   90.00
_cell.angle_gamma   90.00
#
_symmetry.space_group_name_H-M   'P 1'
#
loop_
_entity.id
_entity.type
_entity.pdbx_description
1 polymer ?
#
loop_
_entity_poly.entity_id
_entity_poly.type
_entity_poly.pdbx_seq_one_letter_code
_entity_poly.pdbx_strand_id
1 'polypeptide(L)'
;MTPFVRLLVIFHFLRQSLGMQSTPSNQTLIGLSLILTYFLMQPIGERIYATSVVPLRKGSVDAVEAVERASPPMRDFMLKYARQKDLALFVDLAKEPRPSRPADLSMRVVVPAYMLSELKAGFQIGAVLFLPFLVIDLVVAAITTSIGMLQLPPVVISTPLKVLLFVMVDGWNLVVGSLMKSFA
;
A
#
# COMPACT_ATOMS: atom_id res chain seq x y z
N MET A 1 7.56 7.31 7.62
CA MET A 1 6.97 6.19 6.87
C MET A 1 5.50 6.46 6.64
N THR A 2 5.01 6.14 5.46
CA THR A 2 3.70 6.53 4.92
C THR A 2 3.04 5.30 4.26
N PRO A 3 1.77 5.35 3.83
CA PRO A 3 1.09 4.21 3.17
C PRO A 3 1.59 3.91 1.74
N PHE A 4 2.57 4.67 1.24
CA PHE A 4 3.06 4.61 -0.14
C PHE A 4 3.39 3.19 -0.62
N VAL A 5 4.08 2.40 0.20
CA VAL A 5 4.53 1.05 -0.19
C VAL A 5 3.33 0.14 -0.49
N ARG A 6 2.32 0.13 0.38
CA ARG A 6 1.11 -0.70 0.18
C ARG A 6 0.39 -0.30 -1.11
N LEU A 7 0.19 1.00 -1.32
CA LEU A 7 -0.48 1.53 -2.52
C LEU A 7 0.26 1.13 -3.79
N LEU A 8 1.58 1.32 -3.83
CA LEU A 8 2.40 1.00 -4.99
C LEU A 8 2.37 -0.49 -5.33
N VAL A 9 2.47 -1.36 -4.31
CA VAL A 9 2.38 -2.82 -4.49
C VAL A 9 1.02 -3.19 -5.09
N ILE A 10 -0.08 -2.67 -4.54
CA ILE A 10 -1.42 -3.01 -5.02
C ILE A 10 -1.65 -2.57 -6.47
N PHE A 11 -1.20 -1.37 -6.85
CA PHE A 11 -1.31 -0.92 -8.23
C PHE A 11 -0.44 -1.73 -9.19
N HIS A 12 0.72 -2.21 -8.74
CA HIS A 12 1.54 -3.11 -9.53
C HIS A 12 0.83 -4.45 -9.78
N PHE A 13 0.24 -5.04 -8.72
CA PHE A 13 -0.58 -6.25 -8.85
C PHE A 13 -1.75 -6.05 -9.80
N LEU A 14 -2.45 -4.92 -9.71
CA LEU A 14 -3.56 -4.60 -10.61
C LEU A 14 -3.11 -4.51 -12.08
N ARG A 15 -1.98 -3.86 -12.36
CA ARG A 15 -1.44 -3.81 -13.74
C ARG A 15 -1.12 -5.21 -14.28
N GLN A 16 -0.50 -6.04 -13.45
CA GLN A 16 -0.15 -7.41 -13.82
C GLN A 16 -1.41 -8.27 -14.04
N SER A 17 -2.43 -8.15 -13.18
CA SER A 17 -3.66 -8.93 -13.29
C SER A 17 -4.44 -8.61 -14.57
N LEU A 18 -4.43 -7.34 -14.99
CA LEU A 18 -5.01 -6.91 -16.27
C LEU A 18 -4.24 -7.41 -17.50
N GLY A 19 -3.05 -7.99 -17.33
CA GLY A 19 -2.22 -8.46 -18.44
C GLY A 19 -1.61 -7.33 -19.27
N MET A 20 -1.44 -6.14 -18.68
CA MET A 20 -0.83 -5.00 -19.33
C MET A 20 0.69 -5.00 -19.17
N GLN A 21 1.43 -4.90 -20.28
CA GLN A 21 2.90 -4.96 -20.25
C GLN A 21 3.55 -3.66 -19.76
N SER A 22 3.06 -2.51 -20.20
CA SER A 22 3.70 -1.21 -19.94
C SER A 22 2.74 -0.11 -19.49
N THR A 23 1.43 -0.33 -19.60
CA THR A 23 0.41 0.68 -19.30
C THR A 23 -0.44 0.27 -18.09
N PRO A 24 -0.61 1.11 -17.07
CA PRO A 24 0.07 2.39 -16.85
C PRO A 24 1.58 2.23 -16.59
N SER A 25 2.37 3.25 -16.94
CA SER A 25 3.82 3.23 -16.74
C SER A 25 4.17 3.19 -15.24
N ASN A 26 5.36 2.69 -14.89
CA ASN A 26 5.83 2.69 -13.50
C ASN A 26 5.78 4.09 -12.87
N GLN A 27 6.15 5.12 -13.64
CA GLN A 27 6.10 6.52 -13.21
C GLN A 27 4.67 6.97 -12.90
N THR A 28 3.70 6.56 -13.71
CA THR A 28 2.28 6.85 -13.47
C THR A 28 1.79 6.21 -12.18
N LEU A 29 2.14 4.94 -11.94
CA LEU A 29 1.76 4.24 -10.72
C LEU A 29 2.42 4.85 -9.47
N ILE A 30 3.69 5.25 -9.57
CA ILE A 30 4.38 5.97 -8.50
C ILE A 30 3.72 7.32 -8.23
N GLY A 31 3.39 8.09 -9.27
CA GLY A 31 2.71 9.38 -9.14
C GLY A 31 1.35 9.23 -8.47
N LEU A 32 0.54 8.26 -8.88
CA LEU A 32 -0.74 7.95 -8.27
C LEU A 32 -0.58 7.57 -6.78
N SER A 33 0.36 6.69 -6.47
CA SER A 33 0.66 6.30 -5.09
C SER A 33 1.10 7.50 -4.23
N LEU A 34 1.91 8.42 -4.77
CA LEU A 34 2.34 9.62 -4.05
C LEU A 34 1.18 10.57 -3.76
N ILE A 35 0.31 10.82 -4.75
CA ILE A 35 -0.85 11.70 -4.57
C ILE A 35 -1.81 11.14 -3.53
N LEU A 36 -2.13 9.85 -3.61
CA LEU A 36 -2.98 9.19 -2.61
C LEU A 36 -2.32 9.13 -1.23
N THR A 37 -1.00 8.94 -1.18
CA THR A 37 -0.23 9.02 0.06
C THR A 37 -0.36 10.39 0.69
N TYR A 38 -0.21 11.47 -0.09
CA TYR A 38 -0.35 12.83 0.39
C TYR A 38 -1.76 13.06 0.96
N PHE A 39 -2.79 12.66 0.21
CA PHE A 39 -4.18 12.79 0.63
C PHE A 39 -4.46 12.03 1.94
N LEU A 40 -3.99 10.79 2.07
CA LEU A 40 -4.13 9.99 3.30
C LEU A 40 -3.35 10.55 4.49
N MET A 41 -2.18 11.12 4.23
CA MET A 41 -1.28 11.62 5.28
C MET A 41 -1.58 13.05 5.71
N GLN A 42 -2.50 13.76 5.04
CA GLN A 42 -2.85 15.13 5.36
C GLN A 42 -3.12 15.38 6.87
N PRO A 43 -3.99 14.62 7.57
CA PRO A 43 -4.24 14.87 9.01
C PRO A 43 -3.01 14.66 9.89
N ILE A 44 -2.09 13.77 9.49
CA ILE A 44 -0.84 13.54 10.23
C ILE A 44 0.14 14.68 9.95
N GLY A 45 0.21 15.14 8.70
CA GLY A 45 1.00 16.30 8.30
C GLY A 45 0.57 17.57 9.02
N GLU A 46 -0.73 17.82 9.15
CA GLU A 46 -1.27 18.97 9.90
C GLU A 46 -0.89 18.92 11.38
N ARG A 47 -0.95 17.74 12.01
CA ARG A 47 -0.50 17.55 13.40
C ARG A 47 0.99 17.87 13.55
N ILE A 48 1.84 17.27 12.71
CA ILE A 48 3.30 17.52 12.72
C ILE A 48 3.60 19.00 12.47
N TYR A 49 2.88 19.64 11.56
CA TYR A 49 3.03 21.06 11.28
C TYR A 49 2.77 21.90 12.53
N ALA A 50 1.65 21.65 13.22
CA ALA A 50 1.27 22.38 14.42
C ALA A 50 2.19 22.10 15.62
N THR A 51 2.61 20.85 15.83
CA THR A 51 3.37 20.44 17.04
C THR A 51 4.87 20.64 16.91
N SER A 52 5.41 20.63 15.69
CA SER A 52 6.86 20.65 15.44
C SER A 52 7.31 21.80 14.58
N VAL A 53 6.70 22.00 13.40
CA VAL A 53 7.18 23.01 12.43
C VAL A 53 6.93 24.43 12.92
N VAL A 54 5.73 24.71 13.45
CA VAL A 54 5.38 26.03 13.96
C VAL A 54 6.25 26.45 15.16
N PRO A 55 6.43 25.62 16.20
CA PRO A 55 7.31 25.96 17.33
C PRO A 55 8.78 26.15 16.91
N LEU A 56 9.30 25.32 16.00
CA LEU A 56 10.66 25.44 15.49
C LEU A 56 10.88 26.77 14.77
N ARG A 57 9.95 27.16 13.88
CA ARG A 57 10.02 28.43 13.15
C ARG A 57 9.92 29.65 14.07
N LYS A 58 9.22 29.52 15.20
CA LYS A 58 9.11 30.55 16.24
C LYS A 58 10.32 30.60 17.18
N GLY A 59 11.31 29.70 17.01
CA GLY A 59 12.46 29.58 17.90
C GLY A 59 12.10 29.10 19.31
N SER A 60 10.92 28.51 19.48
CA SER A 60 10.43 28.02 20.78
C SER A 60 10.95 26.63 21.14
N VAL A 61 11.46 25.90 20.16
CA VAL A 61 12.11 24.58 20.29
C VAL A 61 13.30 24.55 19.34
N ASP A 62 14.30 23.74 19.66
CA ASP A 62 15.38 23.46 18.72
C ASP A 62 14.99 22.37 17.71
N ALA A 63 15.90 22.07 16.78
CA ALA A 63 15.65 21.08 15.74
C ALA A 63 15.48 19.65 16.30
N VAL A 64 16.14 19.33 17.42
CA VAL A 64 16.09 17.99 18.02
C VAL A 64 14.73 17.78 18.66
N GLU A 65 14.29 18.72 19.48
CA GLU A 65 12.99 18.69 20.15
C GLU A 65 11.84 18.76 19.12
N ALA A 66 12.01 19.49 18.01
CA ALA A 66 11.03 19.47 16.93
C ALA A 66 10.85 18.07 16.31
N VAL A 67 11.94 17.31 16.12
CA VAL A 67 11.89 15.92 15.63
C VAL A 67 11.24 14.99 16.66
N GLU A 68 11.56 15.17 17.94
CA GLU A 68 10.92 14.42 19.03
C GLU A 68 9.42 14.68 19.07
N ARG A 69 8.97 15.92 18.88
CA ARG A 69 7.55 16.28 18.80
C ARG A 69 6.86 15.80 17.52
N ALA A 70 7.61 15.52 16.45
CA ALA A 70 7.07 15.04 15.18
C ALA A 70 6.91 13.51 15.17
N SER A 71 7.63 12.81 16.05
CA SER A 71 7.69 11.36 16.09
C SER A 71 6.38 10.69 16.55
N PRO A 72 5.67 11.15 17.60
CA PRO A 72 4.45 10.51 18.09
C PRO A 72 3.33 10.42 17.04
N PRO A 73 2.94 11.48 16.31
CA PRO A 73 1.90 11.37 15.27
C PRO A 73 2.23 10.32 14.20
N MET A 74 3.50 10.20 13.81
CA MET A 74 3.94 9.20 12.85
C MET A 74 3.93 7.79 13.42
N ARG A 75 4.37 7.64 14.68
CA ARG A 75 4.36 6.36 15.38
C ARG A 75 2.94 5.85 15.56
N ASP A 76 2.03 6.70 16.02
CA ASP A 76 0.62 6.35 16.23
C ASP A 76 -0.04 5.91 14.93
N PHE A 77 0.23 6.63 13.83
CA PHE A 77 -0.20 6.23 12.49
C PHE A 77 0.29 4.82 12.13
N MET A 78 1.60 4.56 12.29
CA MET A 78 2.16 3.24 11.94
C MET A 78 1.63 2.13 12.84
N LEU A 79 1.47 2.37 14.14
CA LEU A 79 0.95 1.39 15.09
C LEU A 79 -0.50 0.98 14.79
N LYS A 80 -1.30 1.85 14.17
CA LYS A 80 -2.66 1.50 13.69
C LYS A 80 -2.65 0.37 12.66
N TYR A 81 -1.59 0.28 11.85
CA TYR A 81 -1.50 -0.67 10.72
C TYR A 81 -0.43 -1.76 10.91
N ALA A 82 0.50 -1.57 11.83
CA ALA A 82 1.50 -2.57 12.17
C ALA A 82 0.85 -3.75 12.92
N ARG A 83 1.05 -4.97 12.43
CA ARG A 83 0.51 -6.16 13.06
C ARG A 83 1.29 -6.48 14.33
N GLN A 84 0.59 -6.90 15.39
CA GLN A 84 1.22 -7.27 16.66
C GLN A 84 2.30 -8.34 16.51
N LYS A 85 2.09 -9.34 15.64
CA LYS A 85 3.09 -10.38 15.34
C LYS A 85 4.36 -9.82 14.72
N ASP A 86 4.22 -8.83 13.83
CA ASP A 86 5.34 -8.19 13.16
C ASP A 86 6.08 -7.25 14.12
N LEU A 87 5.36 -6.55 15.00
CA LEU A 87 5.96 -5.76 16.08
C LEU A 87 6.76 -6.64 17.05
N ALA A 88 6.18 -7.75 17.51
CA ALA A 88 6.83 -8.69 18.43
C ALA A 88 8.14 -9.24 17.86
N LEU A 89 8.13 -9.63 16.57
CA LEU A 89 9.34 -10.07 15.88
C LEU A 89 10.47 -9.03 15.98
N PHE A 90 10.17 -7.76 15.71
CA PHE A 90 11.20 -6.72 15.75
C PHE A 90 11.59 -6.29 17.17
N VAL A 91 10.72 -6.40 18.17
CA VAL A 91 11.10 -6.25 19.59
C VAL A 91 12.12 -7.31 19.97
N ASP A 92 11.85 -8.58 19.64
CA ASP A 92 12.72 -9.70 19.95
C ASP A 92 14.09 -9.56 19.25
N LEU A 93 14.08 -9.16 17.97
CA LEU A 93 15.31 -8.92 17.19
C LEU A 93 16.12 -7.71 17.71
N ALA A 94 15.43 -6.66 18.16
CA ALA A 94 16.08 -5.47 18.73
C ALA A 94 16.64 -5.72 20.15
N LYS A 95 16.29 -6.87 20.77
CA LYS A 95 16.59 -7.19 22.18
C LYS A 95 16.11 -6.08 23.14
N GLU A 96 15.01 -5.42 22.77
CA GLU A 96 14.39 -4.40 23.62
C GLU A 96 13.54 -5.08 24.70
N PRO A 97 13.46 -4.51 25.92
CA PRO A 97 12.53 -5.00 26.92
C PRO A 97 11.10 -4.95 26.37
N ARG A 98 10.27 -5.93 26.74
CA ARG A 98 8.88 -5.96 26.30
C ARG A 98 8.17 -4.67 26.72
N PRO A 99 7.61 -3.91 25.76
CA PRO A 99 6.97 -2.64 26.06
C PRO A 99 5.71 -2.88 26.90
N SER A 100 5.45 -2.03 27.90
CA SER A 100 4.21 -2.09 28.67
C SER A 100 3.03 -1.55 27.87
N ARG A 101 3.27 -0.55 26.99
CA ARG A 101 2.26 0.02 26.09
C ARG A 101 2.81 0.14 24.67
N PRO A 102 1.95 0.10 23.63
CA PRO A 102 2.39 0.29 22.25
C PRO A 102 3.12 1.62 22.01
N ALA A 103 2.77 2.68 22.74
CA ALA A 103 3.41 3.98 22.64
C ALA A 103 4.85 4.01 23.17
N ASP A 104 5.26 3.01 23.95
CA ASP A 104 6.63 2.92 24.50
C ASP A 104 7.60 2.29 23.48
N LEU A 105 7.09 1.80 22.34
CA LEU A 105 7.91 1.22 21.28
C LEU A 105 8.79 2.27 20.61
N SER A 106 10.06 1.88 20.40
CA SER A 106 11.04 2.69 19.70
C SER A 106 10.73 2.76 18.20
N MET A 107 11.08 3.88 17.56
CA MET A 107 10.91 4.04 16.12
C MET A 107 11.74 3.00 15.33
N ARG A 108 12.83 2.50 15.92
CA ARG A 108 13.69 1.44 15.37
C ARG A 108 12.96 0.11 15.23
N VAL A 109 11.98 -0.17 16.10
CA VAL A 109 11.11 -1.36 16.02
C VAL A 109 9.89 -1.09 15.15
N VAL A 110 9.22 0.05 15.35
CA VAL A 110 7.94 0.34 14.70
C VAL A 110 8.08 0.48 13.18
N VAL A 111 9.13 1.16 12.70
CA VAL A 111 9.34 1.39 11.27
C VAL A 111 9.45 0.10 10.46
N PRO A 112 10.38 -0.83 10.76
CA PRO A 112 10.49 -2.06 9.98
C PRO A 112 9.29 -2.99 10.17
N ALA A 113 8.69 -3.04 11.36
CA ALA A 113 7.49 -3.84 11.61
C ALA A 113 6.28 -3.34 10.78
N TYR A 114 6.09 -2.02 10.72
CA TYR A 114 5.09 -1.39 9.88
C TYR A 114 5.34 -1.70 8.40
N MET A 115 6.57 -1.52 7.90
CA MET A 115 6.90 -1.80 6.50
C MET A 115 6.61 -3.25 6.12
N LEU A 116 6.95 -4.21 6.98
CA LEU A 116 6.62 -5.63 6.78
C LEU A 116 5.10 -5.86 6.76
N SER A 117 4.36 -5.22 7.67
CA SER A 117 2.90 -5.30 7.74
C SER A 117 2.23 -4.74 6.48
N GLU A 118 2.71 -3.59 5.98
CA GLU A 118 2.24 -2.95 4.75
C GLU A 118 2.49 -3.81 3.52
N LEU A 119 3.68 -4.42 3.42
CA LEU A 119 3.99 -5.34 2.33
C LEU A 119 3.05 -6.55 2.36
N LYS A 120 2.87 -7.19 3.51
CA LYS A 120 1.94 -8.32 3.66
C LYS A 120 0.51 -7.93 3.28
N ALA A 121 0.03 -6.77 3.73
CA ALA A 121 -1.29 -6.26 3.37
C ALA A 121 -1.40 -5.99 1.87
N GLY A 122 -0.37 -5.37 1.26
CA GLY A 122 -0.32 -5.08 -0.17
C GLY A 122 -0.39 -6.35 -1.02
N PHE A 123 0.36 -7.39 -0.66
CA PHE A 123 0.31 -8.69 -1.33
C PHE A 123 -1.04 -9.40 -1.15
N GLN A 124 -1.62 -9.35 0.05
CA GLN A 124 -2.93 -9.95 0.30
C GLN A 124 -4.03 -9.29 -0.54
N ILE A 125 -4.09 -7.96 -0.56
CA ILE A 125 -5.06 -7.22 -1.37
C ILE A 125 -4.79 -7.46 -2.86
N GLY A 126 -3.53 -7.39 -3.29
CA GLY A 126 -3.13 -7.67 -4.67
C GLY A 126 -3.54 -9.06 -5.15
N ALA A 127 -3.36 -10.08 -4.31
CA ALA A 127 -3.79 -11.45 -4.61
C ALA A 127 -5.31 -11.57 -4.76
N VAL A 128 -6.09 -10.92 -3.88
CA VAL A 128 -7.56 -10.91 -3.98
C VAL A 128 -8.02 -10.20 -5.25
N LEU A 129 -7.39 -9.08 -5.61
CA LEU A 129 -7.67 -8.38 -6.88
C LEU A 129 -7.32 -9.23 -8.11
N PHE A 130 -6.39 -10.17 -7.98
CA PHE A 130 -5.98 -11.05 -9.07
C PHE A 130 -7.04 -12.12 -9.42
N LEU A 131 -7.81 -12.57 -8.43
CA LEU A 131 -8.77 -13.67 -8.57
C LEU A 131 -9.80 -13.52 -9.71
N PRO A 132 -10.55 -12.40 -9.85
CA PRO A 132 -11.53 -12.28 -10.93
C PRO A 132 -10.88 -12.35 -12.32
N PHE A 133 -9.68 -11.82 -12.48
CA PHE A 133 -8.95 -11.84 -13.74
C PHE A 133 -8.39 -13.22 -14.07
N LEU A 134 -7.94 -13.95 -13.06
CA LEU A 134 -7.49 -15.33 -13.21
C LEU A 134 -8.62 -16.26 -13.68
N VAL A 135 -9.86 -16.04 -13.22
CA VAL A 135 -11.03 -16.78 -13.74
C VAL A 135 -11.21 -16.53 -15.24
N ILE A 136 -11.08 -15.28 -15.69
CA ILE A 136 -11.16 -14.94 -17.13
C ILE A 136 -10.05 -15.64 -17.90
N ASP A 137 -8.81 -15.60 -17.40
CA ASP A 137 -7.68 -16.26 -18.04
C ASP A 137 -7.91 -17.78 -18.19
N LEU A 138 -8.43 -18.45 -17.15
CA LEU A 138 -8.75 -19.88 -17.18
C LEU A 138 -9.86 -20.22 -18.18
N VAL A 139 -10.93 -19.41 -18.21
CA VAL A 139 -12.06 -19.62 -19.12
C VAL A 139 -11.63 -19.42 -20.58
N VAL A 140 -10.90 -18.33 -20.86
CA VAL A 140 -10.40 -18.04 -22.21
C VAL A 140 -9.41 -19.13 -22.67
N ALA A 141 -8.52 -19.59 -21.79
CA ALA A 141 -7.60 -20.68 -22.09
C ALA A 141 -8.34 -21.99 -22.42
N ALA A 142 -9.36 -22.35 -21.65
CA ALA A 142 -10.17 -23.53 -21.91
C ALA A 142 -10.87 -23.46 -23.28
N ILE A 143 -11.53 -22.34 -23.60
CA ILE A 143 -12.22 -22.14 -24.88
C ILE A 143 -11.24 -22.17 -26.06
N THR A 144 -10.12 -21.46 -25.95
CA THR A 144 -9.11 -21.38 -27.02
C THR A 144 -8.52 -22.76 -27.33
N THR A 145 -8.27 -23.55 -26.28
CA THR A 145 -7.80 -24.93 -26.40
C THR A 145 -8.84 -25.82 -27.06
N SER A 146 -10.12 -25.69 -26.70
CA SER A 146 -11.21 -26.47 -27.30
C SER A 146 -11.42 -26.19 -28.79
N ILE A 147 -11.16 -24.98 -29.27
CA ILE A 147 -11.28 -24.60 -30.69
C ILE A 147 -10.05 -25.07 -31.50
N GLY A 148 -8.99 -25.54 -30.84
CA GLY A 148 -7.76 -26.00 -31.48
C GLY A 148 -6.78 -24.88 -31.85
N MET A 149 -6.96 -23.67 -31.29
CA MET A 149 -6.09 -22.52 -31.53
C MET A 149 -4.83 -22.58 -30.64
N LEU A 150 -3.98 -23.58 -30.85
CA LEU A 150 -2.78 -23.79 -30.03
C LEU A 150 -1.68 -22.74 -30.23
N GLN A 151 -1.69 -22.03 -31.36
CA GLN A 151 -0.63 -21.08 -31.72
C GLN A 151 -0.83 -19.67 -31.14
N LEU A 152 -2.06 -19.31 -30.77
CA LEU A 152 -2.36 -17.99 -30.20
C LEU A 152 -2.37 -18.08 -28.67
N PRO A 153 -1.48 -17.37 -27.95
CA PRO A 153 -1.48 -17.39 -26.50
C PRO A 153 -2.83 -16.88 -25.96
N PRO A 154 -3.52 -17.63 -25.07
CA PRO A 154 -4.82 -17.21 -24.53
C PRO A 154 -4.83 -15.82 -23.90
N VAL A 155 -3.69 -15.38 -23.36
CA VAL A 155 -3.49 -14.04 -22.78
C VAL A 155 -3.76 -12.91 -23.78
N VAL A 156 -3.46 -13.11 -25.06
CA VAL A 156 -3.71 -12.10 -26.11
C VAL A 156 -5.22 -11.84 -26.25
N ILE A 157 -6.04 -12.87 -26.03
CA ILE A 157 -7.51 -12.80 -26.10
C ILE A 157 -8.08 -12.32 -24.76
N SER A 158 -7.55 -12.79 -23.63
CA SER A 158 -8.10 -12.47 -22.32
C SER A 158 -7.81 -11.03 -21.89
N THR A 159 -6.64 -10.48 -22.24
CA THR A 159 -6.26 -9.11 -21.88
C THR A 159 -7.29 -8.04 -22.27
N PRO A 160 -7.77 -7.92 -23.53
CA PRO A 160 -8.79 -6.93 -23.87
C PRO A 160 -10.12 -7.16 -23.14
N LEU A 161 -10.50 -8.42 -22.88
CA LEU A 161 -11.71 -8.75 -22.10
C LEU A 161 -11.58 -8.28 -20.64
N LYS A 162 -10.41 -8.50 -20.02
CA LYS A 162 -10.11 -8.05 -18.66
C LYS A 162 -10.16 -6.53 -18.55
N VAL A 163 -9.57 -5.83 -19.52
CA VAL A 163 -9.59 -4.36 -19.58
C VAL A 163 -11.03 -3.85 -19.76
N LEU A 164 -11.81 -4.44 -20.67
CA LEU A 164 -13.20 -4.07 -20.88
C LEU A 164 -14.02 -4.24 -19.59
N LEU A 165 -13.93 -5.41 -18.95
CA LEU A 165 -14.61 -5.68 -17.69
C LEU A 165 -14.22 -4.64 -16.62
N PHE A 166 -12.92 -4.39 -16.47
CA PHE A 166 -12.42 -3.45 -15.48
C PHE A 166 -12.94 -2.02 -15.70
N VAL A 167 -13.04 -1.57 -16.95
CA VAL A 167 -13.63 -0.26 -17.28
C VAL A 167 -15.14 -0.27 -17.05
N MET A 168 -15.85 -1.34 -17.43
CA MET A 168 -17.31 -1.45 -17.28
C MET A 168 -17.78 -1.40 -15.83
N VAL A 169 -16.98 -1.95 -14.90
CA VAL A 169 -17.29 -1.92 -13.46
C VAL A 169 -16.74 -0.70 -12.74
N ASP A 170 -16.18 0.26 -13.48
CA ASP A 170 -15.50 1.42 -12.92
C ASP A 170 -14.40 1.03 -11.91
N GLY A 171 -13.54 0.11 -12.34
CA GLY A 171 -12.59 -0.58 -11.49
C GLY A 171 -11.58 0.33 -10.80
N TRP A 172 -11.21 1.47 -11.40
CA TRP A 172 -10.35 2.45 -10.75
C TRP A 172 -11.02 3.06 -9.52
N ASN A 173 -12.28 3.46 -9.60
CA ASN A 173 -13.02 3.99 -8.46
C ASN A 173 -13.24 2.92 -7.39
N LEU A 174 -13.51 1.67 -7.77
CA LEU A 174 -13.62 0.57 -6.81
C LEU A 174 -12.32 0.32 -6.06
N VAL A 175 -11.19 0.23 -6.77
CA VAL A 175 -9.87 -0.03 -6.15
C VAL A 175 -9.47 1.15 -5.28
N VAL A 176 -9.47 2.37 -5.80
CA VAL A 176 -9.07 3.57 -5.04
C VAL A 176 -10.02 3.77 -3.85
N GLY A 177 -11.34 3.67 -4.05
CA GLY A 177 -12.32 3.80 -2.97
C GLY A 177 -12.13 2.76 -1.86
N SER A 178 -11.83 1.52 -2.21
CA SER A 178 -11.57 0.45 -1.23
C SER A 178 -10.27 0.67 -0.47
N LEU A 179 -9.21 1.13 -1.17
CA LEU A 179 -7.94 1.50 -0.54
C LEU A 179 -8.12 2.62 0.46
N MET A 180 -8.82 3.68 0.07
CA MET A 180 -9.09 4.82 0.93
C MET A 180 -9.85 4.41 2.21
N LYS A 181 -10.85 3.54 2.08
CA LYS A 181 -11.58 2.98 3.23
C LYS A 181 -10.70 2.10 4.12
N SER A 182 -9.72 1.39 3.56
CA SER A 182 -8.78 0.55 4.33
C SER A 182 -7.84 1.36 5.24
N PHE A 183 -7.69 2.66 4.99
CA PHE A 183 -6.88 3.58 5.80
C PHE A 183 -7.73 4.59 6.60
N ALA A 184 -9.05 4.58 6.45
CA ALA A 184 -9.96 5.30 7.34
C ALA A 184 -10.02 4.58 8.69
#